data_AF-A0A1F8U1Z8-F1
#
_entry.id   AF-A0A1F8U1Z8-F1
#
_cell.length_a   1.000
_cell.length_b   1.000
_cell.length_c   1.000
_cell.angle_alpha   90.00
_cell.angle_beta   90.00
_cell.angle_gamma   90.00
#
_symmetry.space_group_name_H-M   'P 1'
#
loop_
_entity.id
_entity.type
_entity.pdbx_description
1 polymer ?
#
loop_
_entity_poly.entity_id
_entity_poly.type
_entity_poly.pdbx_seq_one_letter_code
_entity_poly.pdbx_strand_id
1 'polypeptide(L)'
;MESFVNYDEWLKTVPDDFKGDVLWKMAVYRIALFLGDLSWFDVTKLVKDRRTIGLSEQLYEAVGSVGVNIAEGYSRSSGKDRARFMEYSLGSARESRDWYYKGRHVLKDVVAQHRIQLLTQIIRLLLTMTPKERTKTIREEQAPYLVGAELTLDQLLEQAPLP
;
A
#
# COMPACT_ATOMS: atom_id res chain seq x y z
N MET A 1 6.67 5.12 25.23
CA MET A 1 6.33 6.09 24.19
C MET A 1 6.12 5.28 22.92
N GLU A 2 4.97 5.38 22.27
CA GLU A 2 4.76 4.68 20.99
C GLU A 2 5.67 5.32 19.95
N SER A 3 6.47 4.49 19.28
CA SER A 3 7.35 4.95 18.19
C SER A 3 6.57 4.95 16.89
N PHE A 4 6.76 5.97 16.07
CA PHE A 4 6.10 6.12 14.78
C PHE A 4 7.12 6.52 13.70
N VAL A 5 6.76 6.31 12.45
CA VAL A 5 7.46 6.85 11.28
C VAL A 5 6.60 7.94 10.68
N ASN A 6 7.21 9.10 10.43
CA ASN A 6 6.57 10.20 9.73
C ASN A 6 6.97 10.15 8.25
N TYR A 7 6.00 10.31 7.36
CA TYR A 7 6.20 10.22 5.92
C TYR A 7 7.15 11.31 5.39
N ASP A 8 7.10 12.55 5.89
CA ASP A 8 7.98 13.63 5.43
C ASP A 8 9.42 13.41 5.87
N GLU A 9 9.64 12.85 7.07
CA GLU A 9 10.98 12.43 7.49
C GLU A 9 11.47 11.24 6.66
N TRP A 10 10.60 10.27 6.37
CA TRP A 10 10.92 9.15 5.48
C TRP A 10 11.25 9.63 4.05
N LEU A 11 10.54 10.62 3.51
CA LEU A 11 10.86 11.19 2.19
C LEU A 11 12.29 11.71 2.10
N LYS A 12 12.87 12.19 3.21
CA LYS A 12 14.26 12.64 3.25
C LYS A 12 15.26 11.49 3.10
N THR A 13 14.89 10.27 3.51
CA THR A 13 15.76 9.09 3.42
C THR A 13 15.75 8.43 2.04
N VAL A 14 14.77 8.73 1.19
CA VAL A 14 14.68 8.14 -0.16
C VAL A 14 15.81 8.68 -1.06
N PRO A 15 16.54 7.82 -1.80
CA PRO A 15 17.62 8.24 -2.70
C PRO A 15 17.17 9.20 -3.80
N ASP A 16 18.07 10.07 -4.25
CA ASP A 16 17.79 11.05 -5.30
C ASP A 16 17.49 10.39 -6.66
N ASP A 17 18.03 9.20 -6.92
CA ASP A 17 17.70 8.41 -8.12
C ASP A 17 16.20 8.09 -8.22
N PHE A 18 15.55 7.79 -7.09
CA PHE A 18 14.10 7.59 -7.04
C PHE A 18 13.35 8.91 -7.17
N LYS A 19 13.82 9.97 -6.49
CA LYS A 19 13.16 11.29 -6.50
C LYS A 19 13.20 11.97 -7.88
N GLY A 20 14.27 11.72 -8.65
CA GLY A 20 14.46 12.22 -10.00
C GLY A 20 13.65 11.46 -11.06
N ASP A 21 13.17 10.25 -10.76
CA ASP A 21 12.39 9.44 -11.69
C ASP A 21 10.98 10.03 -11.92
N VAL A 22 10.46 9.90 -13.14
CA VAL A 22 9.11 10.35 -13.50
C VAL A 22 8.00 9.66 -12.69
N LEU A 23 8.24 8.43 -12.25
CA LEU A 23 7.36 7.64 -11.41
C LEU A 23 7.16 8.31 -10.03
N TRP A 24 8.13 9.07 -9.55
CA TRP A 24 8.05 9.81 -8.28
C TRP A 24 6.93 10.86 -8.26
N LYS A 25 6.46 11.30 -9.43
CA LYS A 25 5.32 12.22 -9.55
C LYS A 25 4.00 11.55 -9.14
N MET A 26 3.94 10.22 -9.12
CA MET A 26 2.75 9.46 -8.74
C MET A 26 2.70 9.32 -7.22
N ALA A 27 1.79 10.05 -6.58
CA ALA A 27 1.58 9.96 -5.13
C ALA A 27 1.34 8.52 -4.66
N VAL A 28 0.54 7.74 -5.42
CA VAL A 28 0.26 6.33 -5.11
C VAL A 28 1.52 5.46 -5.09
N TYR A 29 2.50 5.74 -5.95
CA TYR A 29 3.77 5.01 -5.97
C TYR A 29 4.59 5.30 -4.71
N ARG A 30 4.71 6.58 -4.33
CA ARG A 30 5.43 6.99 -3.12
C ARG A 30 4.81 6.39 -1.86
N ILE A 31 3.48 6.39 -1.78
CA ILE A 31 2.75 5.80 -0.65
C ILE A 31 2.92 4.27 -0.62
N ALA A 32 2.95 3.60 -1.78
CA ALA A 32 3.22 2.16 -1.86
C ALA A 32 4.65 1.81 -1.41
N LEU A 33 5.65 2.62 -1.78
CA LEU A 33 7.03 2.46 -1.29
C LEU A 33 7.09 2.66 0.23
N PHE A 34 6.45 3.71 0.75
CA PHE A 34 6.38 3.95 2.19
C PHE A 34 5.73 2.77 2.94
N LEU A 35 4.63 2.23 2.41
CA LEU A 35 4.00 1.03 2.96
C LEU A 35 4.94 -0.19 2.93
N GLY A 36 5.78 -0.32 1.90
CA GLY A 36 6.84 -1.33 1.83
C GLY A 36 7.78 -1.24 3.02
N ASP A 37 8.31 -0.05 3.31
CA ASP A 37 9.20 0.17 4.46
C ASP A 37 8.50 -0.05 5.80
N LEU A 38 7.24 0.34 5.93
CA LEU A 38 6.46 0.01 7.13
C LEU A 38 6.31 -1.51 7.30
N SER A 39 6.03 -2.22 6.20
CA SER A 39 5.84 -3.66 6.22
C SER A 39 7.11 -4.41 6.61
N TRP A 40 8.30 -3.87 6.32
CA TRP A 40 9.57 -4.43 6.79
C TRP A 40 9.59 -4.59 8.32
N PHE A 41 9.19 -3.54 9.06
CA PHE A 41 9.10 -3.60 10.52
C PHE A 41 8.00 -4.57 10.98
N ASP A 42 6.86 -4.55 10.29
CA ASP A 42 5.71 -5.40 10.61
C ASP A 42 6.06 -6.89 10.47
N VAL A 43 6.67 -7.29 9.34
CA VAL A 43 7.06 -8.69 9.10
C VAL A 43 8.21 -9.11 10.01
N THR A 44 9.14 -8.21 10.33
CA THR A 44 10.21 -8.47 11.32
C THR A 44 9.63 -8.81 12.70
N LYS A 45 8.48 -8.24 13.08
CA LYS A 45 7.77 -8.65 14.29
C LYS A 45 7.01 -9.96 14.10
N LEU A 46 6.30 -10.12 12.99
CA LEU A 46 5.50 -11.32 12.71
C LEU A 46 6.35 -12.59 12.69
N VAL A 47 7.54 -12.58 12.11
CA VAL A 47 8.41 -13.79 12.04
C VAL A 47 8.85 -14.30 13.41
N LYS A 48 8.73 -13.49 14.47
CA LYS A 48 9.06 -13.90 15.84
C LYS A 48 8.01 -14.84 16.44
N ASP A 49 6.78 -14.85 15.91
CA ASP A 49 5.76 -15.83 16.26
C ASP A 49 5.69 -16.91 15.18
N ARG A 50 5.91 -18.17 15.58
CA ARG A 50 5.96 -19.31 14.65
C ARG A 50 4.68 -19.49 13.84
N ARG A 51 3.53 -19.04 14.36
CA ARG A 51 2.23 -19.16 13.69
C ARG A 51 2.11 -18.21 12.50
N THR A 52 2.92 -17.15 12.46
CA THR A 52 2.83 -16.09 11.45
C THR A 52 3.99 -16.08 10.45
N ILE A 53 4.88 -17.07 10.45
CA ILE A 53 6.00 -17.15 9.49
C ILE A 53 5.48 -17.14 8.04
N GLY A 54 4.64 -18.09 7.65
CA GLY A 54 4.09 -18.13 6.28
C GLY A 54 3.19 -16.93 5.96
N LEU A 55 2.47 -16.40 6.95
CA LEU A 55 1.69 -15.17 6.79
C LEU A 55 2.58 -13.96 6.49
N SER A 56 3.72 -13.85 7.17
CA SER A 56 4.63 -12.72 7.03
C SER A 56 5.29 -12.67 5.66
N GLU A 57 5.61 -13.83 5.08
CA GLU A 57 6.12 -13.96 3.72
C GLU A 57 5.08 -13.49 2.69
N GLN A 58 3.87 -14.04 2.74
CA GLN A 58 2.77 -13.66 1.83
C GLN A 58 2.39 -12.18 1.98
N LEU A 59 2.39 -11.65 3.21
CA LEU A 59 2.17 -10.23 3.45
C LEU A 59 3.24 -9.37 2.79
N TYR A 60 4.52 -9.71 2.97
CA TYR A 60 5.63 -8.92 2.42
C TYR A 60 5.61 -8.92 0.88
N GLU A 61 5.36 -10.09 0.28
CA GLU A 61 5.23 -10.24 -1.17
C GLU A 61 4.05 -9.44 -1.73
N ALA A 62 2.88 -9.53 -1.09
CA ALA A 62 1.69 -8.80 -1.52
C ALA A 62 1.89 -7.28 -1.41
N VAL A 63 2.47 -6.79 -0.30
CA VAL A 63 2.74 -5.35 -0.11
C VAL A 63 3.75 -4.85 -1.15
N GLY A 64 4.87 -5.56 -1.34
CA GLY A 64 5.89 -5.17 -2.32
C GLY A 64 5.34 -5.15 -3.75
N SER A 65 4.45 -6.09 -4.09
CA SER A 65 3.82 -6.18 -5.40
C SER A 65 2.95 -4.97 -5.76
N VAL A 66 2.44 -4.22 -4.78
CA VAL A 66 1.66 -2.99 -5.05
C VAL A 66 2.51 -1.97 -5.82
N GLY A 67 3.69 -1.63 -5.30
CA GLY A 67 4.59 -0.65 -5.91
C GLY A 67 5.25 -1.17 -7.19
N VAL A 68 5.63 -2.44 -7.21
CA VAL A 68 6.24 -3.09 -8.39
C VAL A 68 5.27 -3.07 -9.58
N ASN A 69 4.01 -3.44 -9.36
CA ASN A 69 3.01 -3.40 -10.43
C ASN A 69 2.72 -1.96 -10.91
N ILE A 70 2.80 -0.95 -10.02
CA ILE A 70 2.67 0.45 -10.43
C ILE A 70 3.82 0.86 -11.37
N ALA A 71 5.06 0.54 -11.00
CA ALA A 71 6.25 0.83 -11.79
C ALA A 71 6.23 0.12 -13.15
N GLU A 72 5.91 -1.18 -13.16
CA GLU A 72 5.83 -1.98 -14.37
C GLU A 72 4.70 -1.50 -15.29
N GLY A 73 3.56 -1.15 -14.70
CA GLY A 73 2.44 -0.56 -15.42
C GLY A 73 2.82 0.77 -16.07
N TYR A 74 3.44 1.68 -15.34
CA TYR A 74 3.88 2.97 -15.89
C TYR A 74 4.82 2.83 -17.09
N SER A 75 5.63 1.77 -17.10
CA SER A 75 6.59 1.46 -18.16
C SER A 75 5.95 0.89 -19.45
N ARG A 76 4.63 0.68 -19.49
CA ARG A 76 3.94 0.16 -20.68
C ARG A 76 3.51 1.25 -21.65
N SER A 77 3.76 1.03 -22.94
CA SER A 77 3.37 1.93 -24.03
C SER A 77 1.85 1.97 -24.28
N SER A 78 1.16 0.85 -24.10
CA SER A 78 -0.29 0.70 -24.30
C SER A 78 -1.09 0.99 -23.04
N GLY A 79 -2.11 1.85 -23.13
CA GLY A 79 -3.02 2.13 -22.00
C GLY A 79 -3.75 0.89 -21.48
N LYS A 80 -4.04 -0.08 -22.35
CA LYS A 80 -4.65 -1.36 -21.93
C LYS A 80 -3.72 -2.15 -21.01
N ASP A 81 -2.42 -2.16 -21.31
CA ASP A 81 -1.44 -2.87 -20.50
C ASP A 81 -1.15 -2.10 -19.20
N ARG A 82 -1.06 -0.76 -19.26
CA ARG A 82 -0.99 0.09 -18.06
C ARG A 82 -2.15 -0.23 -17.10
N ALA A 83 -3.38 -0.25 -17.62
CA ALA A 83 -4.57 -0.57 -16.84
C ALA A 83 -4.52 -1.97 -16.22
N ARG A 84 -4.04 -2.98 -16.95
CA ARG A 84 -3.88 -4.35 -16.43
C ARG A 84 -2.92 -4.40 -15.24
N PHE A 85 -1.80 -3.68 -15.30
CA PHE A 85 -0.87 -3.61 -14.16
C PHE A 85 -1.45 -2.84 -12.97
N MET A 86 -2.25 -1.79 -13.21
CA MET A 86 -3.01 -1.14 -12.12
C MET A 86 -4.03 -2.09 -11.47
N GLU A 87 -4.66 -2.98 -12.25
CA GLU A 87 -5.54 -4.04 -11.72
C GLU A 87 -4.78 -5.05 -10.85
N TYR A 88 -3.54 -5.42 -11.23
CA TYR A 88 -2.69 -6.27 -10.40
C TYR A 88 -2.29 -5.57 -9.09
N SER A 89 -1.89 -4.30 -9.16
CA SER A 89 -1.62 -3.50 -7.96
C SER A 89 -2.84 -3.41 -7.03
N LEU A 90 -4.03 -3.25 -7.60
CA LEU A 90 -5.30 -3.26 -6.86
C LEU A 90 -5.58 -4.62 -6.18
N GLY A 91 -5.29 -5.72 -6.89
CA GLY A 91 -5.37 -7.07 -6.34
C GLY A 91 -4.43 -7.26 -5.14
N SER A 92 -3.15 -6.92 -5.31
CA SER A 92 -2.14 -7.00 -4.26
C SER A 92 -2.48 -6.11 -3.04
N ALA A 93 -3.04 -4.92 -3.26
CA ALA A 93 -3.46 -4.05 -2.16
C ALA A 93 -4.64 -4.64 -1.37
N ARG A 94 -5.60 -5.28 -2.05
CA ARG A 94 -6.72 -5.96 -1.38
C ARG A 94 -6.26 -7.17 -0.58
N GLU A 95 -5.37 -7.97 -1.17
CA GLU A 95 -4.75 -9.12 -0.51
C GLU A 95 -3.95 -8.69 0.74
N SER A 96 -3.16 -7.61 0.63
CA SER A 96 -2.40 -7.07 1.77
C SER A 96 -3.31 -6.71 2.97
N ARG A 97 -4.52 -6.19 2.74
CA ARG A 97 -5.47 -5.89 3.83
C ARG A 97 -5.93 -7.15 4.56
N ASP A 98 -6.18 -8.23 3.82
CA ASP A 98 -6.57 -9.52 4.39
C ASP A 98 -5.43 -10.09 5.27
N TRP A 99 -4.19 -10.00 4.79
CA TRP A 99 -3.02 -10.42 5.56
C TRP A 99 -2.80 -9.58 6.83
N TYR A 100 -2.91 -8.25 6.75
CA TYR A 100 -2.82 -7.39 7.94
C TYR A 100 -3.93 -7.69 8.95
N TYR A 101 -5.16 -7.92 8.49
CA TYR A 101 -6.25 -8.29 9.38
C TYR A 101 -5.95 -9.61 10.11
N LYS A 102 -5.45 -10.63 9.41
CA LYS A 102 -5.04 -11.91 10.02
C LYS A 102 -3.85 -11.75 10.98
N GLY A 103 -2.87 -10.92 10.63
CA GLY A 103 -1.66 -10.65 11.41
C GLY A 103 -1.84 -9.77 12.66
N ARG A 104 -3.00 -9.11 12.81
CA ARG A 104 -3.28 -8.14 13.90
C ARG A 104 -3.01 -8.67 15.31
N HIS A 105 -3.21 -9.97 15.54
CA HIS A 105 -2.97 -10.62 16.83
C HIS A 105 -1.52 -10.49 17.32
N VAL A 106 -0.56 -10.30 16.41
CA VAL A 106 0.86 -10.07 16.74
C VAL A 106 1.24 -8.60 16.58
N LEU A 107 0.70 -7.91 15.56
CA LEU A 107 1.04 -6.50 15.26
C LEU A 107 0.42 -5.48 16.23
N LYS A 108 -0.64 -5.86 16.95
CA LYS A 108 -1.58 -4.98 17.67
C LYS A 108 -2.56 -4.31 16.70
N ASP A 109 -3.76 -4.02 17.22
CA ASP A 109 -4.86 -3.47 16.42
C ASP A 109 -4.53 -2.09 15.84
N VAL A 110 -3.81 -1.23 16.58
CA VAL A 110 -3.43 0.11 16.10
C VAL A 110 -2.57 0.07 14.84
N VAL A 111 -1.62 -0.88 14.75
CA VAL A 111 -0.75 -1.03 13.58
C VAL A 111 -1.55 -1.63 12.43
N ALA A 112 -2.24 -2.74 12.66
CA ALA A 112 -3.01 -3.39 11.60
C ALA A 112 -4.08 -2.44 11.01
N GLN A 113 -4.79 -1.70 11.86
CA GLN A 113 -5.81 -0.75 11.44
C GLN A 113 -5.21 0.40 10.61
N HIS A 114 -4.05 0.93 11.02
CA HIS A 114 -3.34 1.95 10.25
C HIS A 114 -2.99 1.45 8.84
N ARG A 115 -2.39 0.26 8.73
CA ARG A 115 -2.01 -0.31 7.43
C ARG A 115 -3.21 -0.59 6.54
N ILE A 116 -4.31 -1.10 7.12
CA ILE A 116 -5.57 -1.35 6.41
C ILE A 116 -6.18 -0.04 5.87
N GLN A 117 -6.15 1.04 6.65
CA GLN A 117 -6.61 2.36 6.21
C GLN A 117 -5.70 2.94 5.13
N LEU A 118 -4.38 2.84 5.27
CA LEU A 118 -3.42 3.30 4.25
C LEU A 118 -3.59 2.56 2.92
N LEU A 119 -3.76 1.23 2.97
CA LEU A 119 -4.10 0.41 1.80
C LEU A 119 -5.44 0.81 1.18
N THR A 120 -6.43 1.22 1.99
CA THR A 120 -7.71 1.72 1.48
C THR A 120 -7.54 3.03 0.72
N GLN A 121 -6.66 3.93 1.17
CA GLN A 121 -6.29 5.13 0.42
C GLN A 121 -5.58 4.79 -0.90
N ILE A 122 -4.63 3.84 -0.89
CA ILE A 122 -3.97 3.35 -2.12
C ILE A 122 -5.01 2.80 -3.11
N ILE A 123 -5.95 1.98 -2.64
CA ILE A 123 -7.02 1.41 -3.46
C ILE A 123 -7.88 2.50 -4.11
N ARG A 124 -8.26 3.54 -3.35
CA ARG A 124 -9.03 4.68 -3.89
C ARG A 124 -8.25 5.44 -4.97
N LEU A 125 -6.94 5.65 -4.77
CA LEU A 125 -6.08 6.27 -5.77
C LEU A 125 -6.00 5.42 -7.04
N LEU A 126 -5.75 4.11 -6.91
CA LEU A 126 -5.69 3.17 -8.04
C LEU A 126 -7.02 3.13 -8.82
N LEU A 127 -8.16 3.04 -8.14
CA LEU A 127 -9.50 3.05 -8.77
C LEU A 127 -9.79 4.36 -9.53
N THR A 128 -9.18 5.48 -9.13
CA THR A 128 -9.31 6.77 -9.84
C THR A 128 -8.43 6.83 -11.09
N MET A 129 -7.31 6.09 -11.09
CA MET A 129 -6.33 6.08 -12.18
C MET A 129 -6.71 5.08 -13.28
N THR A 130 -7.22 3.90 -12.93
CA THR A 130 -7.53 2.80 -13.88
C THR A 130 -8.54 3.16 -14.99
N PRO A 131 -9.62 3.94 -14.75
CA PRO A 131 -10.56 4.33 -15.79
C PRO A 131 -9.98 5.28 -16.84
N LYS A 132 -8.97 6.09 -16.49
CA LYS A 132 -8.34 7.04 -17.43
C LYS A 132 -7.54 6.35 -18.55
N GLU A 133 -7.25 5.07 -18.39
CA GLU A 133 -6.44 4.26 -19.31
C GLU A 133 -7.28 3.27 -20.15
N ARG A 134 -8.62 3.24 -19.96
CA ARG A 134 -9.53 2.32 -20.68
C ARG A 134 -10.74 3.01 -21.30
N THR A 135 -11.14 2.51 -22.47
CA THR A 135 -12.42 2.83 -23.15
C THR A 135 -13.63 2.07 -22.56
N LYS A 136 -13.43 1.14 -21.61
CA LYS A 136 -14.49 0.37 -20.92
C LYS A 136 -14.22 0.29 -19.41
N THR A 137 -15.22 0.69 -18.62
CA THR A 137 -15.20 0.73 -17.15
C THR A 137 -15.28 -0.67 -16.53
N ILE A 138 -14.49 -0.93 -15.49
CA ILE A 138 -14.67 -2.11 -14.63
C ILE A 138 -16.02 -1.92 -13.91
N ARG A 139 -16.95 -2.86 -14.10
CA ARG A 139 -18.18 -2.91 -13.30
C ARG A 139 -17.85 -3.47 -11.92
N GLU A 140 -17.21 -2.66 -11.10
CA GLU A 140 -17.32 -2.82 -9.65
C GLU A 140 -18.46 -1.91 -9.22
N GLU A 141 -19.41 -2.44 -8.46
CA GLU A 141 -20.39 -1.60 -7.78
C GLU A 141 -19.58 -0.63 -6.92
N GLN A 142 -19.69 0.69 -7.16
CA GLN A 142 -19.04 1.69 -6.32
C GLN A 142 -19.76 1.72 -4.97
N ALA A 143 -19.58 0.65 -4.18
CA ALA A 143 -19.98 0.66 -2.79
C ALA A 143 -19.11 1.73 -2.13
N PRO A 144 -19.71 2.78 -1.54
CA PRO A 144 -18.92 3.70 -0.74
C PRO A 144 -18.23 2.86 0.34
N TYR A 145 -16.91 3.02 0.46
CA TYR A 145 -16.15 2.47 1.57
C TYR A 145 -16.61 3.19 2.85
N LEU A 146 -17.75 2.77 3.40
CA LEU A 146 -18.33 3.26 4.64
C LEU A 146 -17.63 2.54 5.78
N VAL A 147 -16.46 3.06 6.16
CA VAL A 147 -15.74 2.68 7.38
C VAL A 147 -15.98 3.81 8.40
N GLY A 148 -15.87 3.54 9.72
CA GLY A 148 -16.15 4.50 10.80
C GLY A 148 -15.31 5.79 10.80
N ALA A 149 -14.73 6.21 11.92
CA ALA A 149 -13.79 7.34 11.92
C ALA A 149 -12.52 6.98 11.12
N GLU A 150 -12.57 7.15 9.80
CA GLU A 150 -11.45 6.91 8.90
C GLU A 150 -10.49 8.09 8.99
N LEU A 151 -9.23 7.81 9.29
CA LEU A 151 -8.18 8.82 9.21
C LEU A 151 -8.01 9.28 7.76
N THR A 152 -7.84 10.58 7.58
CA THR A 152 -7.43 11.14 6.30
C THR A 152 -6.05 10.61 5.90
N LEU A 153 -5.73 10.68 4.61
CA LEU A 153 -4.40 10.27 4.13
C LEU A 153 -3.29 11.03 4.87
N ASP A 154 -3.45 12.34 5.07
CA ASP A 154 -2.45 13.16 5.77
C ASP A 154 -2.22 12.67 7.22
N GLN A 155 -3.31 12.35 7.94
CA GLN A 155 -3.21 11.78 9.29
C GLN A 155 -2.51 10.42 9.32
N LEU A 156 -2.75 9.57 8.31
CA LEU A 156 -2.08 8.29 8.19
C LEU A 156 -0.58 8.44 7.89
N LEU A 157 -0.20 9.48 7.16
CA LEU A 157 1.20 9.73 6.79
C LEU A 157 1.98 10.45 7.91
N GLU A 158 1.30 11.24 8.74
CA GLU A 158 1.95 12.02 9.80
C GLU A 158 2.48 11.14 10.95
N GLN A 159 1.70 10.11 11.34
CA GLN A 159 2.01 9.26 12.49
C GLN A 159 1.74 7.79 12.19
N ALA A 160 2.61 7.15 11.41
CA ALA A 160 2.51 5.71 11.16
C ALA A 160 3.07 4.91 12.34
N PRO A 161 2.26 4.17 13.12
CA PRO A 161 2.73 3.46 14.31
C PRO A 161 3.67 2.31 13.93
N LEU A 162 4.71 2.10 14.74
CA LEU A 162 5.60 0.95 14.66
C LEU A 162 5.11 -0.20 15.58
N PRO A 163 5.39 -1.46 15.21
CA PRO A 163 4.83 -2.64 15.87
C PRO A 163 5.45 -3.01 17.22
#